data_AF-A0A968FRH4-F1
#
_entry.id   AF-A0A968FRH4-F1
#
_cell.length_a   1.000
_cell.length_b   1.000
_cell.length_c   1.000
_cell.angle_alpha   90.00
_cell.angle_beta   90.00
_cell.angle_gamma   90.00
#
_symmetry.space_group_name_H-M   'P 1'
#
loop_
_entity.id
_entity.type
_entity.pdbx_description
1 polymer ?
#
loop_
_entity_poly.entity_id
_entity_poly.type
_entity_poly.pdbx_seq_one_letter_code
_entity_poly.pdbx_strand_id
1 'polypeptide(L)'
;GSSTLEAGLFEVPMVIVYKVHPLTYWIAKFFTNITHFGLVNIVAGEGVVPELLNEQVTPERMADAALQVLQNPEKARAVREKLHQVRASLGAPGVVDRIAASMAETMGLPEPMSNEKVSI
;
A
#
# COMPACT_ATOMS: atom_id res chain seq x y z
N GLY A 1 5.70 2.54 -3.93
CA GLY A 1 4.24 2.45 -3.75
C GLY A 1 3.78 1.02 -3.57
N SER A 2 4.02 0.13 -4.55
CA SER A 2 3.57 -1.28 -4.48
C SER A 2 4.04 -2.01 -3.22
N SER A 3 5.31 -1.85 -2.83
CA SER A 3 5.88 -2.53 -1.67
C SER A 3 5.16 -2.22 -0.35
N THR A 4 4.59 -1.02 -0.18
CA THR A 4 3.84 -0.69 1.03
C THR A 4 2.47 -1.36 1.02
N LEU A 5 1.85 -1.53 -0.15
CA LEU A 5 0.61 -2.29 -0.26
C LEU A 5 0.84 -3.79 -0.10
N GLU A 6 1.92 -4.34 -0.69
CA GLU A 6 2.31 -5.74 -0.52
C GLU A 6 2.57 -6.09 0.95
N ALA A 7 3.36 -5.26 1.66
CA ALA A 7 3.57 -5.44 3.10
C ALA A 7 2.24 -5.34 3.89
N GLY A 8 1.35 -4.44 3.47
CA GLY A 8 0.01 -4.31 4.07
C GLY A 8 -0.88 -5.53 3.84
N LEU A 9 -0.80 -6.16 2.66
CA LEU A 9 -1.50 -7.41 2.34
C LEU A 9 -1.02 -8.58 3.18
N PHE A 10 0.25 -8.61 3.57
CA PHE A 10 0.80 -9.57 4.54
C PHE A 10 0.54 -9.16 5.99
N GLU A 11 -0.21 -8.07 6.23
CA GLU A 11 -0.54 -7.54 7.54
C GLU A 11 0.72 -7.29 8.40
N VAL A 12 1.82 -6.90 7.74
CA VAL A 12 3.11 -6.64 8.39
C VAL A 12 3.15 -5.18 8.86
N PRO A 13 3.23 -4.91 10.17
CA PRO A 13 3.46 -3.56 10.66
C PRO A 13 4.78 -3.02 10.11
N MET A 14 4.74 -1.81 9.55
CA MET A 14 5.88 -1.19 8.86
C MET A 14 5.99 0.29 9.21
N VAL A 15 7.12 0.91 8.85
CA VAL A 15 7.32 2.37 8.87
C VAL A 15 7.71 2.79 7.46
N ILE A 16 7.01 3.79 6.93
CA ILE A 16 7.26 4.31 5.58
C ILE A 16 8.21 5.49 5.69
N VAL A 17 9.30 5.45 4.93
CA VAL A 17 10.29 6.52 4.89
C VAL A 17 10.47 6.95 3.44
N TYR A 18 10.22 8.23 3.16
CA TYR A 18 10.41 8.81 1.84
C TYR A 18 11.30 10.05 1.93
N LYS A 19 12.46 9.97 1.29
CA LYS A 19 13.37 11.10 1.11
C LYS A 19 13.43 11.44 -0.37
N VAL A 20 12.89 12.59 -0.73
CA VAL A 20 12.84 13.07 -2.11
C VAL A 20 13.53 14.43 -2.20
N HIS A 21 13.82 14.87 -3.43
CA HIS A 21 14.40 16.19 -3.61
C HIS A 21 13.39 17.28 -3.20
N PRO A 22 13.81 18.36 -2.50
CA PRO A 22 12.90 19.40 -2.01
C PRO A 22 12.02 20.02 -3.10
N LEU A 23 12.59 20.23 -4.30
CA LEU A 23 11.84 20.74 -5.45
C LEU A 23 10.71 19.78 -5.87
N THR A 24 10.98 18.48 -5.94
CA THR A 24 9.98 17.46 -6.25
C THR A 24 8.87 17.45 -5.21
N TYR A 25 9.22 17.56 -3.92
CA TYR A 25 8.25 17.62 -2.84
C TYR A 25 7.37 18.87 -2.92
N TRP A 26 7.97 20.02 -3.21
CA TRP A 26 7.24 21.28 -3.34
C TRP A 26 6.24 21.24 -4.50
N ILE A 27 6.66 20.71 -5.66
CA ILE A 27 5.78 20.50 -6.82
C ILE A 27 4.67 19.52 -6.45
N ALA A 28 4.99 18.37 -5.86
CA ALA A 28 3.99 17.37 -5.48
C ALA A 28 2.94 17.95 -4.52
N LYS A 29 3.36 18.73 -3.53
CA LYS A 29 2.46 19.40 -2.58
C LYS A 29 1.56 20.44 -3.23
N PHE A 30 2.01 21.09 -4.31
CA PHE A 30 1.22 22.10 -5.03
C PHE A 30 0.20 21.48 -5.97
N PHE A 31 0.55 20.36 -6.63
CA PHE A 31 -0.31 19.72 -7.62
C PHE A 31 -1.26 18.66 -7.06
N THR A 32 -1.11 18.25 -5.79
CA THR A 32 -1.90 17.13 -5.24
C THR A 32 -2.44 17.41 -3.84
N ASN A 33 -3.74 17.13 -3.62
CA ASN A 33 -4.39 17.13 -2.30
C ASN A 33 -4.12 15.82 -1.53
N ILE A 34 -2.93 15.22 -1.74
CA ILE A 34 -2.63 13.90 -1.21
C ILE A 34 -2.11 14.06 0.22
N THR A 35 -2.86 13.52 1.19
CA THR A 35 -2.52 13.54 2.63
C THR A 35 -1.48 12.48 3.01
N HIS A 36 -1.30 11.44 2.19
CA HIS A 36 -0.44 10.28 2.44
C HIS A 36 0.33 9.87 1.17
N PHE A 37 1.61 9.55 1.23
CA PHE A 37 2.38 9.04 0.07
C PHE A 37 2.41 7.51 0.03
N GLY A 38 2.39 6.86 1.18
CA GLY A 38 2.30 5.42 1.30
C GLY A 38 0.99 4.88 0.75
N LEU A 39 1.04 3.99 -0.26
CA LEU A 39 -0.17 3.45 -0.88
C LEU A 39 -1.13 2.78 0.12
N VAL A 40 -0.60 2.12 1.14
CA VAL A 40 -1.38 1.54 2.24
C VAL A 40 -2.19 2.59 3.03
N ASN A 41 -1.60 3.76 3.34
CA ASN A 41 -2.29 4.86 4.02
C ASN A 41 -3.29 5.57 3.09
N ILE A 42 -2.95 5.67 1.79
CA ILE A 42 -3.86 6.22 0.76
C ILE A 42 -5.12 5.36 0.66
N VAL A 43 -4.97 4.04 0.52
CA VAL A 43 -6.10 3.10 0.40
C VAL A 43 -6.93 3.08 1.69
N ALA A 44 -6.28 3.19 2.85
CA ALA A 44 -6.96 3.30 4.13
C ALA A 44 -7.72 4.62 4.32
N GLY A 45 -7.31 5.68 3.62
CA GLY A 45 -7.80 7.05 3.86
C GLY A 45 -7.34 7.64 5.20
N GLU A 46 -6.42 6.97 5.91
CA GLU A 46 -5.86 7.41 7.18
C GLU A 46 -4.41 6.94 7.37
N GLY A 47 -3.71 7.52 8.35
CA GLY A 47 -2.37 7.11 8.73
C GLY A 47 -2.36 5.79 9.52
N VAL A 48 -2.52 4.66 8.82
CA VAL A 48 -2.45 3.31 9.41
C VAL A 48 -1.06 3.00 9.92
N VAL A 49 -0.03 3.34 9.14
CA VAL A 49 1.37 3.13 9.49
C VAL A 49 2.11 4.47 9.57
N PRO A 50 3.13 4.60 10.45
CA PRO A 50 3.94 5.81 10.54
C PRO A 50 4.61 6.13 9.20
N GLU A 51 4.59 7.40 8.83
CA GLU A 51 5.11 7.87 7.55
C GLU A 51 5.99 9.10 7.78
N LEU A 52 7.28 8.98 7.45
CA LEU A 52 8.29 10.01 7.63
C LEU A 52 8.72 10.57 6.27
N LEU A 53 8.56 11.87 6.09
CA LEU A 53 8.86 12.58 4.85
C LEU A 53 9.94 13.64 5.04
N ASN A 54 10.91 13.69 4.13
CA ASN A 54 11.96 14.72 4.05
C ASN A 54 12.59 15.08 5.41
N GLU A 55 12.27 16.24 5.99
CA GLU A 55 12.82 16.73 7.26
C GLU A 55 12.50 15.82 8.46
N GLN A 56 11.46 15.00 8.36
CA GLN A 56 11.13 14.00 9.38
C GLN A 56 11.99 12.75 9.30
N VAL A 57 12.74 12.57 8.20
CA VAL A 57 13.65 11.45 7.99
C VAL A 57 14.97 11.73 8.72
N THR A 58 14.92 11.63 10.05
CA THR A 58 16.10 11.68 10.92
C THR A 58 16.32 10.32 11.58
N PRO A 59 17.56 9.96 11.94
CA PRO A 59 17.85 8.69 12.61
C PRO A 59 17.02 8.47 13.87
N GLU A 60 16.83 9.51 14.67
CA GLU A 60 16.07 9.48 15.92
C GLU A 60 14.60 9.16 15.66
N ARG A 61 13.97 9.86 14.71
CA ARG A 61 12.57 9.64 14.35
C ARG A 61 12.33 8.28 13.72
N MET A 62 13.26 7.82 12.88
CA MET A 62 13.19 6.49 12.28
C MET A 62 13.29 5.40 13.35
N ALA A 63 14.25 5.54 14.28
CA ALA A 63 14.40 4.61 15.39
C ALA A 63 13.16 4.60 16.28
N ASP A 64 12.67 5.78 16.69
CA ASP A 64 11.46 5.90 17.53
C ASP A 64 10.24 5.27 16.86
N ALA A 65 10.00 5.56 15.57
CA ALA A 65 8.88 4.99 14.83
C ALA A 65 8.98 3.46 14.74
N ALA A 66 10.18 2.93 14.46
CA ALA A 66 10.40 1.48 14.40
C ALA A 66 10.23 0.83 15.77
N LEU A 67 10.82 1.40 16.83
CA LEU A 67 10.71 0.89 18.20
C LEU A 67 9.27 0.93 18.71
N GLN A 68 8.50 1.97 18.38
CA GLN A 68 7.08 2.01 18.72
C GLN A 68 6.27 0.88 18.08
N VAL A 69 6.69 0.35 16.94
CA VAL A 69 6.05 -0.82 16.33
C VAL A 69 6.59 -2.13 16.91
N LEU A 70 7.91 -2.21 17.15
CA LEU A 70 8.58 -3.43 17.61
C LEU A 70 8.38 -3.73 19.10
N GLN A 71 8.36 -2.70 19.94
CA GLN A 71 8.37 -2.83 21.41
C GLN A 71 6.99 -2.58 22.04
N ASN A 72 5.99 -2.18 21.27
CA ASN A 72 4.63 -1.98 21.76
C ASN A 72 3.67 -2.97 21.09
N PRO A 73 3.37 -4.11 21.75
CA PRO A 73 2.48 -5.14 21.21
C PRO A 73 1.06 -4.65 20.93
N GLU A 74 0.54 -3.72 21.73
CA GLU A 74 -0.81 -3.17 21.54
C GLU A 74 -0.86 -2.31 20.28
N LYS A 75 0.14 -1.44 20.08
CA LYS A 75 0.25 -0.64 18.87
C LYS A 75 0.44 -1.52 17.63
N ALA A 76 1.29 -2.53 17.72
CA ALA A 76 1.48 -3.50 16.63
C ALA A 76 0.17 -4.22 16.28
N ARG A 77 -0.61 -4.64 17.29
CA ARG A 77 -1.93 -5.27 17.09
C ARG A 77 -2.91 -4.31 16.42
N ALA A 78 -3.01 -3.07 16.90
CA ALA A 78 -3.88 -2.06 16.31
C ALA A 78 -3.53 -1.77 14.84
N VAL A 79 -2.24 -1.70 14.52
CA VAL A 79 -1.76 -1.54 13.14
C VAL A 79 -2.16 -2.75 12.29
N ARG A 80 -1.95 -3.98 12.78
CA ARG A 80 -2.36 -5.20 12.05
C ARG A 80 -3.85 -5.23 11.76
N GLU A 81 -4.68 -4.85 12.72
CA GLU A 81 -6.12 -4.83 12.55
C GLU A 81 -6.56 -3.83 11.48
N LYS A 82 -5.96 -2.64 11.45
CA LYS A 82 -6.16 -1.68 10.37
C LYS A 82 -5.65 -2.20 9.02
N LEU A 83 -4.48 -2.86 8.98
CA LEU A 83 -3.96 -3.47 7.74
C LEU A 83 -4.87 -4.58 7.23
N HIS A 84 -5.47 -5.38 8.12
CA HIS A 84 -6.47 -6.37 7.77
C HIS A 84 -7.70 -5.73 7.11
N GLN A 85 -8.17 -4.58 7.62
CA GLN A 85 -9.27 -3.82 7.01
C GLN A 85 -8.88 -3.30 5.61
N VAL A 86 -7.64 -2.82 5.44
CA VAL A 86 -7.13 -2.41 4.12
C VAL A 86 -7.10 -3.59 3.15
N ARG A 87 -6.63 -4.76 3.59
CA ARG A 87 -6.65 -5.97 2.76
C ARG A 87 -8.06 -6.36 2.36
N ALA A 88 -9.02 -6.28 3.29
CA ALA A 88 -10.42 -6.60 3.02
C ALA A 88 -11.07 -5.64 2.02
N SER A 89 -10.63 -4.37 1.95
CA SER A 89 -11.20 -3.37 1.03
C SER A 89 -10.74 -3.53 -0.43
N LEU A 90 -9.64 -4.24 -0.68
CA LEU A 90 -9.07 -4.41 -2.03
C LEU A 90 -9.84 -5.42 -2.91
N GLY A 91 -10.88 -6.05 -2.37
CA GLY A 91 -11.76 -6.97 -3.09
C GLY A 91 -11.15 -8.36 -3.32
N ALA A 92 -11.88 -9.20 -4.05
CA ALA A 92 -11.47 -10.58 -4.30
C ALA A 92 -10.39 -10.67 -5.41
N PRO A 93 -9.44 -11.63 -5.30
CA PRO A 93 -8.49 -11.95 -6.36
C PRO A 93 -9.14 -12.19 -7.73
N GLY A 94 -8.34 -12.16 -8.80
CA GLY A 94 -8.80 -12.44 -10.17
C GLY A 94 -9.31 -11.21 -10.94
N VAL A 95 -8.91 -9.99 -10.55
CA VAL A 95 -9.30 -8.78 -11.29
C VAL A 95 -8.78 -8.79 -12.73
N VAL A 96 -7.56 -9.33 -12.94
CA VAL A 96 -6.96 -9.45 -14.27
C VAL A 96 -7.80 -10.37 -15.15
N ASP A 97 -8.21 -11.53 -14.63
CA ASP A 97 -9.04 -12.48 -15.37
C ASP A 97 -10.41 -11.89 -15.73
N ARG A 98 -11.06 -11.21 -14.77
CA ARG A 98 -12.34 -10.55 -15.00
C ARG A 98 -12.25 -9.46 -16.08
N ILE A 99 -11.18 -8.66 -16.06
CA ILE A 99 -10.96 -7.62 -17.07
C ILE A 99 -10.66 -8.27 -18.43
N ALA A 100 -9.81 -9.29 -18.47
CA ALA A 100 -9.49 -9.99 -19.71
C ALA A 100 -10.75 -10.60 -20.35
N ALA A 101 -11.61 -11.24 -19.56
CA ALA A 101 -12.88 -11.77 -20.03
C ALA A 101 -13.81 -10.67 -20.58
N SER A 102 -13.96 -9.57 -19.83
CA SER A 102 -14.79 -8.43 -20.26
C SER A 102 -14.27 -7.75 -21.55
N MET A 103 -12.95 -7.65 -21.71
CA MET A 103 -12.34 -7.14 -22.94
C MET A 103 -12.54 -8.10 -24.12
N ALA A 104 -12.35 -9.40 -23.90
CA ALA A 104 -12.55 -10.43 -24.93
C ALA A 104 -14.00 -10.44 -25.44
N GLU A 105 -14.96 -10.38 -24.52
CA GLU A 105 -16.39 -10.25 -24.85
C GLU A 105 -16.68 -8.99 -25.68
N THR A 106 -16.15 -7.84 -25.25
CA THR A 106 -16.33 -6.56 -25.97
C THR A 106 -15.73 -6.59 -27.38
N MET A 107 -14.64 -7.33 -27.59
CA MET A 107 -13.97 -7.49 -28.87
C MET A 107 -14.56 -8.60 -29.75
N GLY A 108 -15.56 -9.35 -29.26
CA GLY A 108 -16.17 -10.48 -29.97
C GLY A 108 -15.24 -11.70 -30.11
N LEU A 109 -14.24 -11.83 -29.22
CA LEU A 109 -13.33 -12.96 -29.20
C LEU A 109 -13.99 -14.15 -28.48
N PRO A 110 -13.76 -15.40 -28.93
CA PRO A 110 -14.23 -16.58 -28.22
C PRO A 110 -13.66 -16.62 -26.80
N GLU A 111 -14.42 -17.14 -25.83
CA GLU A 111 -13.98 -17.19 -24.44
C GLU A 111 -12.60 -17.85 -24.31
N PRO A 112 -11.69 -17.29 -23.49
CA PRO A 112 -10.40 -17.90 -23.26
C PRO A 112 -10.58 -19.29 -22.66
N MET A 113 -10.05 -20.30 -23.35
CA MET A 113 -10.03 -21.70 -22.91
C MET A 113 -9.51 -21.79 -21.48
N SER A 114 -10.36 -22.22 -20.54
CA SER A 114 -9.94 -22.46 -19.16
C SER A 114 -8.82 -23.50 -19.13
N ASN A 115 -7.81 -23.23 -18.32
CA ASN A 115 -6.79 -24.15 -17.82
C ASN A 115 -5.47 -24.22 -18.61
N GLU A 116 -4.54 -23.35 -18.23
CA GLU A 116 -3.17 -23.79 -17.99
C GLU A 116 -2.75 -23.24 -16.63
N LYS A 117 -2.66 -24.14 -15.64
CA LYS A 117 -2.03 -23.84 -14.34
C LYS A 117 -0.59 -23.43 -14.62
N VAL A 118 -0.32 -22.14 -14.68
CA VAL A 118 1.05 -21.62 -14.61
C VAL A 118 1.49 -21.76 -13.16
N SER A 119 1.96 -22.96 -12.82
CA SER A 119 2.79 -23.21 -11.65
C SER A 119 4.10 -22.46 -11.83
N ILE A 120 4.29 -21.39 -11.05
CA ILE A 120 5.60 -20.88 -10.67
C ILE A 120 5.60 -20.82 -9.14
#